data_AF-A0A7X7JYP8-F1
#
_entry.id   AF-A0A7X7JYP8-F1
#
_cell.length_a   1.000
_cell.length_b   1.000
_cell.length_c   1.000
_cell.angle_alpha   90.00
_cell.angle_beta   90.00
_cell.angle_gamma   90.00
#
_symmetry.space_group_name_H-M   'P 1'
#
loop_
_entity.id
_entity.type
_entity.pdbx_description
1 polymer ?
#
loop_
_entity_poly.entity_id
_entity_poly.type
_entity_poly.pdbx_seq_one_letter_code
_entity_poly.pdbx_strand_id
1 'polypeptide(L)' 'MSKRQLKRQLNLAQVIMLGTAGAIGAGIFLLTGQVAGLVGPATVLALLIGGLLTYSIALNYCEMATAYPVTGGAM' A
#
# COMPACT_ATOMS: atom_id res chain seq x y z
N MET A 1 18.59 -27.83 6.40
CA MET A 1 18.69 -26.41 5.97
C MET A 1 18.74 -25.52 7.20
N SER A 2 19.82 -24.77 7.40
CA SER A 2 19.91 -23.78 8.49
C SER A 2 18.96 -22.62 8.20
N LYS A 3 17.93 -22.42 9.05
CA LYS A 3 17.01 -21.28 8.94
C LYS A 3 17.78 -20.00 9.26
N ARG A 4 18.24 -19.27 8.23
CA ARG A 4 18.71 -17.88 8.42
C ARG A 4 17.52 -17.03 8.89
N GLN A 5 17.54 -16.63 10.15
CA GLN A 5 16.59 -15.67 10.70
C GLN A 5 17.05 -14.26 10.37
N LEU A 6 16.17 -13.45 9.77
CA LEU A 6 16.45 -12.03 9.54
C LEU A 6 16.42 -11.28 10.86
N LYS A 7 17.47 -10.48 11.13
CA LYS A 7 17.50 -9.62 12.30
C LYS A 7 16.58 -8.42 12.07
N ARG A 8 15.59 -8.21 12.96
CA ARG A 8 14.75 -7.00 12.95
C ARG A 8 15.62 -5.78 13.27
N GLN A 9 15.95 -5.01 12.25
CA GLN A 9 16.80 -3.80 12.33
C GLN A 9 16.05 -2.53 11.91
N LEU A 10 14.88 -2.68 11.26
CA LEU A 10 14.11 -1.55 10.76
C LEU A 10 13.36 -0.86 11.90
N ASN A 11 13.55 0.45 12.01
CA ASN A 11 12.80 1.31 12.90
C ASN A 11 11.44 1.71 12.27
N LEU A 12 10.48 2.16 13.07
CA LEU A 12 9.12 2.51 12.63
C LEU A 12 9.12 3.46 11.43
N ALA A 13 9.92 4.52 11.47
CA ALA A 13 10.02 5.48 10.38
C ALA A 13 10.52 4.85 9.07
N GLN A 14 11.45 3.89 9.16
CA GLN A 14 11.96 3.17 8.00
C GLN A 14 10.91 2.21 7.42
N VAL A 15 10.12 1.56 8.28
CA VAL A 15 9.01 0.69 7.86
C VAL A 15 7.91 1.49 7.17
N ILE A 16 7.55 2.66 7.72
CA ILE A 16 6.56 3.56 7.10
C ILE A 16 7.06 4.04 5.75
N MET A 17 8.31 4.51 5.66
CA MET A 17 8.88 4.94 4.38
C MET A 17 8.92 3.81 3.36
N LEU A 18 9.28 2.60 3.77
CA LEU A 18 9.28 1.42 2.91
C LEU A 18 7.88 1.12 2.36
N GLY A 19 6.86 1.14 3.22
CA GLY A 19 5.47 0.93 2.82
C GLY A 19 4.96 2.01 1.87
N THR A 20 5.20 3.29 2.20
CA THR A 20 4.76 4.43 1.39
C THR A 20 5.45 4.43 0.02
N ALA A 21 6.76 4.18 -0.05
CA ALA A 21 7.49 4.07 -1.31
C ALA A 21 7.02 2.87 -2.15
N GLY A 22 6.67 1.75 -1.51
CA GLY A 22 6.09 0.60 -2.19
C GLY A 22 4.68 0.85 -2.74
N ALA A 23 3.86 1.63 -2.02
CA ALA A 23 2.52 2.00 -2.45
C ALA A 23 2.53 3.05 -3.59
N ILE A 24 3.45 4.02 -3.55
CA ILE A 24 3.61 5.05 -4.58
C ILE A 24 4.47 4.48 -5.73
N GLY A 25 3.82 3.72 -6.62
CA GLY A 25 4.44 3.20 -7.84
C GLY A 25 4.22 4.09 -9.06
N ALA A 26 4.85 3.74 -10.18
CA ALA A 26 4.63 4.39 -11.49
C ALA A 26 3.15 4.35 -11.94
N GLY A 27 2.38 3.39 -11.42
CA GLY A 27 0.96 3.22 -11.73
C GLY A 27 0.11 4.45 -11.42
N ILE A 28 0.42 5.25 -10.39
CA ILE A 28 -0.40 6.42 -10.07
C ILE A 28 -0.35 7.48 -11.18
N PHE A 29 0.81 7.65 -11.83
CA PHE A 29 0.98 8.61 -12.91
C PHE A 29 0.30 8.14 -14.20
N LEU A 30 0.41 6.85 -14.53
CA LEU A 30 -0.20 6.27 -15.73
C LEU A 30 -1.72 6.14 -15.60
N LEU A 31 -2.19 5.53 -14.50
CA LEU A 31 -3.61 5.26 -14.28
C LEU A 31 -4.41 6.55 -14.12
N THR A 32 -3.86 7.55 -13.41
CA THR A 32 -4.54 8.84 -13.26
C THR A 32 -4.72 9.54 -14.60
N GLY A 33 -3.71 9.49 -15.50
CA GLY A 33 -3.84 10.05 -16.85
C GLY A 33 -4.90 9.33 -17.69
N GLN A 34 -4.97 8.00 -17.59
CA GLN A 34 -5.99 7.21 -18.29
C GLN A 34 -7.41 7.50 -17.76
N VAL A 35 -7.58 7.59 -16.44
CA VAL A 35 -8.86 7.95 -15.82
C VAL A 35 -9.24 9.39 -16.17
N ALA A 36 -8.28 10.32 -16.22
CA ALA A 36 -8.49 11.69 -16.68
C ALA A 36 -8.99 11.77 -18.12
N GLY A 37 -8.48 10.93 -19.01
CA GLY A 37 -9.00 10.84 -20.38
C GLY A 37 -10.44 10.32 -20.48
N LEU A 38 -10.85 9.45 -19.55
CA LEU A 38 -12.19 8.85 -19.55
C LEU A 38 -13.25 9.71 -18.83
N VAL A 39 -12.88 10.31 -17.71
CA VAL A 39 -13.81 10.94 -16.75
C VAL A 39 -13.59 12.46 -16.66
N GLY A 40 -12.52 12.97 -17.26
CA GLY A 40 -12.23 14.41 -17.30
C GLY A 40 -12.02 14.99 -15.90
N PRO A 41 -12.61 16.17 -15.59
CA PRO A 41 -12.45 16.83 -14.28
C PRO A 41 -12.93 16.00 -13.09
N ALA A 42 -13.88 15.08 -13.30
CA ALA A 42 -14.43 14.23 -12.25
C ALA A 42 -13.45 13.12 -11.78
N THR A 43 -12.26 13.03 -12.38
CA THR A 43 -11.18 12.12 -11.96
C THR A 43 -10.77 12.31 -10.51
N VAL A 44 -10.82 13.55 -10.00
CA VAL A 44 -10.53 13.83 -8.58
C VAL A 44 -11.53 13.10 -7.68
N LEU A 45 -12.82 13.11 -8.03
CA LEU A 45 -13.85 12.39 -7.29
C LEU A 45 -13.67 10.88 -7.39
N ALA A 46 -13.35 10.37 -8.59
CA ALA A 46 -13.07 8.94 -8.79
C ALA A 46 -11.89 8.45 -7.94
N LEU A 47 -10.80 9.23 -7.87
CA LEU A 47 -9.64 8.94 -7.03
C LEU A 47 -9.96 9.00 -5.54
N LEU A 48 -10.77 9.98 -5.09
CA LEU A 48 -11.18 10.07 -3.69
C LEU A 48 -12.00 8.85 -3.26
N ILE A 49 -12.97 8.43 -4.08
CA ILE A 49 -13.78 7.25 -3.79
C ILE A 49 -12.92 5.98 -3.81
N GLY A 50 -12.05 5.82 -4.83
CA GLY A 50 -11.12 4.69 -4.90
C GLY A 50 -10.15 4.64 -3.72
N GLY A 51 -9.67 5.80 -3.27
CA GLY A 51 -8.84 5.94 -2.08
C GLY A 51 -9.56 5.53 -0.80
N LEU A 52 -10.83 5.92 -0.64
CA LEU A 52 -11.64 5.55 0.53
C LEU A 52 -11.89 4.02 0.60
N LEU A 53 -12.17 3.39 -0.54
CA LEU A 53 -12.29 1.93 -0.62
C LEU A 53 -10.96 1.24 -0.28
N THR A 54 -9.86 1.74 -0.84
CA THR A 54 -8.51 1.21 -0.57
C THR A 54 -8.12 1.38 0.90
N TYR A 55 -8.53 2.48 1.54
CA TYR A 55 -8.28 2.71 2.97
C TYR A 55 -8.96 1.65 3.85
N SER A 56 -10.20 1.28 3.54
CA SER A 56 -10.91 0.22 4.26
C SER A 56 -10.20 -1.14 4.13
N ILE A 57 -9.63 -1.43 2.97
CA ILE A 57 -8.81 -2.63 2.73
C ILE A 57 -7.51 -2.54 3.55
N ALA A 58 -6.86 -1.37 3.57
CA ALA A 58 -5.63 -1.16 4.33
C ALA A 58 -5.82 -1.41 5.84
N LEU A 59 -6.97 -1.02 6.41
CA LEU A 59 -7.30 -1.29 7.81
C LEU A 59 -7.39 -2.80 8.10
N ASN A 60 -8.04 -3.57 7.23
CA ASN A 60 -8.09 -5.03 7.35
C ASN A 60 -6.68 -5.65 7.29
N TYR A 61 -5.81 -5.13 6.41
CA TYR A 61 -4.42 -5.57 6.34
C TYR A 61 -3.62 -5.22 7.60
N CYS A 62 -3.88 -4.07 8.23
CA CYS A 62 -3.28 -3.71 9.51
C CYS A 62 -3.67 -4.70 10.61
N GLU A 63 -4.96 -5.09 10.70
CA GLU A 63 -5.40 -6.11 11.66
C GLU A 63 -4.69 -7.45 11.42
N MET A 64 -4.65 -7.91 10.16
CA MET A 64 -3.95 -9.15 9.81
C MET A 64 -2.45 -9.10 10.14
N ALA A 65 -1.79 -7.98 9.88
CA ALA A 65 -0.36 -7.80 10.17
C ALA A 65 -0.06 -7.82 11.69
N THR A 66 -0.99 -7.37 12.52
CA THR A 66 -0.87 -7.46 13.98
C THR A 66 -1.20 -8.85 14.51
N ALA A 67 -2.19 -9.54 13.93
CA ALA A 67 -2.58 -10.90 14.31
C ALA A 67 -1.53 -11.95 13.92
N TYR A 68 -0.90 -11.79 12.75
CA TYR A 68 0.10 -12.71 12.22
C TYR A 68 1.42 -11.97 11.96
N PRO A 69 2.27 -11.76 12.98
CA PRO A 69 3.52 -11.00 12.88
C PRO A 69 4.66 -11.83 12.26
N VAL A 70 4.37 -12.53 11.16
CA VAL A 70 5.32 -13.34 10.40
C VAL A 70 5.93 -12.54 9.24
N THR A 71 7.20 -12.83 8.94
CA THR A 71 7.89 -12.20 7.81
C THR A 71 7.27 -12.67 6.49
N GLY A 72 6.83 -11.73 5.65
CA GLY A 72 6.06 -11.99 4.43
C GLY A 72 4.77 -11.16 4.38
N GLY A 73 4.18 -10.88 5.56
CA GLY A 73 2.87 -10.24 5.63
C GLY A 73 1.74 -11.21 5.28
N ALA A 74 0.58 -10.69 4.88
CA ALA A 74 -0.55 -11.50 4.38
C ALA A 74 -0.37 -11.97 2.92
N MET A 75 0.87 -12.02 2.42
CA MET A 75 1.25 -12.34 1.04
C MET A 75 2.44 -13.30 0.99
#